data_AF-A0A9P9KVI5-F1
#
_entry.id   AF-A0A9P9KVI5-F1
#
_cell.length_a   1.000
_cell.length_b   1.000
_cell.length_c   1.000
_cell.angle_alpha   90.00
_cell.angle_beta   90.00
_cell.angle_gamma   90.00
#
_symmetry.space_group_name_H-M   'P 1'
#
loop_
_entity.id
_entity.type
_entity.pdbx_description
1 polymer ?
#
loop_
_entity_poly.entity_id
_entity_poly.type
_entity_poly.pdbx_seq_one_letter_code
_entity_poly.pdbx_strand_id
1 'polypeptide(L)'
;MASTEPTSESTTKEPTKEFYIETIEGGKYRDFIPMNAIWTCSFGPLHPYSARCGQRNEDITNKICSKCGKERSFGATADLGQKTSSRGKRGKFWFLAGHDDDGSELWTDNFILD
;
A
#
# COMPACT_ATOMS: atom_id res chain seq x y z
N MET A 1 -33.34 43.63 -17.50
CA MET A 1 -31.94 43.31 -17.84
C MET A 1 -31.05 43.91 -16.78
N ALA A 2 -30.35 43.09 -16.01
CA ALA A 2 -29.21 43.48 -15.19
C ALA A 2 -28.31 42.24 -15.11
N SER A 3 -27.06 42.40 -15.56
CA SER A 3 -26.00 41.39 -15.55
C SER A 3 -24.81 42.03 -14.85
N THR A 4 -24.21 41.29 -13.91
CA THR A 4 -22.84 41.32 -13.36
C THR A 4 -22.89 40.51 -12.05
N GLU A 5 -22.05 39.54 -11.70
CA GLU A 5 -20.81 38.92 -12.16
C GLU A 5 -20.76 37.51 -11.52
N PRO A 6 -20.08 36.49 -12.08
CA PRO A 6 -19.65 35.34 -11.30
C PRO A 6 -18.28 35.65 -10.67
N THR A 7 -18.26 35.88 -9.36
CA THR A 7 -17.02 35.86 -8.56
C THR A 7 -16.35 34.50 -8.76
N SER A 8 -15.15 34.52 -9.36
CA SER A 8 -14.35 33.33 -9.59
C SER A 8 -13.83 32.80 -8.26
N GLU A 9 -14.37 31.68 -7.79
CA GLU A 9 -13.78 30.91 -6.70
C GLU A 9 -12.43 30.34 -7.17
N SER A 10 -11.34 30.88 -6.62
CA SER A 10 -10.01 30.29 -6.71
C SER A 10 -9.96 29.04 -5.84
N THR A 11 -10.29 27.88 -6.39
CA THR A 11 -10.05 26.61 -5.71
C THR A 11 -8.55 26.27 -5.81
N THR A 12 -7.81 26.54 -4.75
CA THR A 12 -6.48 25.95 -4.51
C THR A 12 -6.66 24.44 -4.42
N LYS A 13 -6.41 23.72 -5.54
CA LYS A 13 -6.35 22.25 -5.51
C LYS A 13 -5.05 21.87 -4.81
N GLU A 14 -5.12 21.47 -3.55
CA GLU A 14 -4.06 20.70 -2.91
C GLU A 14 -3.74 19.48 -3.81
N PRO A 15 -2.46 19.15 -4.04
CA PRO A 15 -2.12 17.98 -4.84
C PRO A 15 -2.63 16.73 -4.14
N THR A 16 -3.56 16.02 -4.78
CA THR A 16 -3.92 14.65 -4.39
C THR A 16 -2.65 13.82 -4.35
N LYS A 17 -2.22 13.39 -3.15
CA LYS A 17 -1.04 12.52 -3.02
C LYS A 17 -1.24 11.26 -3.87
N GLU A 18 -0.38 11.06 -4.86
CA GLU A 18 -0.40 9.88 -5.75
C GLU A 18 0.09 8.60 -5.03
N PHE A 19 0.62 8.75 -3.81
CA PHE A 19 1.23 7.70 -3.01
C PHE A 19 0.58 7.61 -1.64
N TYR A 20 0.42 6.36 -1.16
CA TYR A 20 -0.17 6.03 0.13
C TYR A 20 0.80 6.28 1.29
N ILE A 21 2.02 5.77 1.18
CA ILE A 21 3.04 5.87 2.22
C ILE A 21 4.45 5.81 1.62
N GLU A 22 5.42 6.33 2.37
CA GLU A 22 6.85 6.20 2.11
C GLU A 22 7.39 4.98 2.87
N THR A 23 8.13 4.13 2.18
CA THR A 23 8.82 2.97 2.77
C THR A 23 10.14 3.40 3.40
N ILE A 24 10.51 2.76 4.50
CA ILE A 24 11.82 2.99 5.11
C ILE A 24 12.81 2.06 4.42
N GLU A 25 13.54 2.59 3.44
CA GLU A 25 14.65 1.86 2.81
C GLU A 25 15.99 2.19 3.48
N GLY A 26 16.75 1.13 3.74
CA GLY A 26 18.18 1.21 3.96
C GLY A 26 18.90 1.72 2.71
N GLY A 27 19.12 3.04 2.64
CA GLY A 27 20.38 3.58 2.15
C GLY A 27 20.52 3.91 0.66
N LYS A 28 19.55 4.59 0.03
CA LYS A 28 19.79 5.77 -0.86
C LYS A 28 18.53 6.26 -1.58
N TYR A 29 17.46 5.48 -1.62
CA TYR A 29 16.21 5.86 -2.24
C TYR A 29 15.10 5.59 -1.23
N ARG A 30 14.32 6.60 -0.87
CA ARG A 30 13.08 6.36 -0.14
C ARG A 30 12.05 5.96 -1.19
N ASP A 31 11.47 4.79 -1.04
CA ASP A 31 10.56 4.30 -2.05
C ASP A 31 9.09 4.50 -1.65
N PHE A 32 8.20 4.74 -2.61
CA PHE A 32 6.80 5.08 -2.35
C PHE A 32 5.87 3.94 -2.76
N ILE A 33 4.86 3.66 -1.92
CA ILE A 33 3.76 2.76 -2.27
C ILE A 33 2.67 3.57 -2.99
N PRO A 34 2.39 3.29 -4.27
CA PRO A 34 1.33 4.00 -4.99
C PRO A 34 -0.06 3.76 -4.39
N MET A 35 -0.96 4.74 -4.53
CA MET A 35 -2.35 4.61 -4.06
C MET A 35 -3.12 3.46 -4.74
N ASN A 36 -2.70 3.03 -5.92
CA ASN A 36 -3.29 1.90 -6.64
C ASN A 36 -2.64 0.54 -6.34
N ALA A 37 -1.77 0.47 -5.33
CA ALA A 37 -1.19 -0.80 -4.91
C ALA A 37 -2.28 -1.72 -4.32
N ILE A 38 -2.14 -3.02 -4.57
CA ILE A 38 -3.01 -4.06 -4.05
C ILE A 38 -2.27 -4.76 -2.92
N TRP A 39 -2.87 -4.83 -1.72
CA TRP A 39 -2.27 -5.53 -0.60
C TRP A 39 -2.89 -6.91 -0.34
N THR A 40 -2.07 -7.86 0.04
CA THR A 40 -2.45 -9.24 0.34
C THR A 40 -2.44 -9.46 1.85
N CYS A 41 -3.56 -9.95 2.36
CA CYS A 41 -3.75 -10.23 3.78
C CYS A 41 -2.91 -11.43 4.24
N SER A 42 -2.09 -11.21 5.27
CA SER A 42 -1.28 -12.24 5.92
C SER A 42 -1.96 -12.93 7.11
N PHE A 43 -3.15 -12.48 7.50
CA PHE A 43 -3.81 -12.99 8.70
C PHE A 43 -4.06 -14.49 8.60
N GLY A 44 -3.65 -15.21 9.63
CA GLY A 44 -3.79 -16.65 9.72
C GLY A 44 -2.64 -17.27 10.50
N PRO A 45 -2.73 -18.58 10.75
CA PRO A 45 -1.69 -19.30 11.46
C PRO A 45 -0.33 -19.21 10.74
N LEU A 46 0.73 -19.02 11.54
CA LEU A 46 2.12 -18.99 11.09
C LEU A 46 2.64 -20.39 10.72
N HIS A 47 1.86 -21.45 10.96
CA HIS A 47 2.26 -22.82 10.67
C HIS A 47 2.38 -23.06 9.16
N PRO A 48 3.44 -23.75 8.71
CA PRO A 48 3.72 -23.96 7.28
C PRO A 48 2.65 -24.79 6.55
N TYR A 49 1.80 -25.51 7.29
CA TYR A 49 0.78 -26.40 6.74
C TYR A 49 -0.64 -25.84 6.84
N SER A 50 -0.80 -24.60 7.27
CA SER A 50 -2.09 -23.94 7.43
C SER A 50 -2.18 -22.70 6.56
N ALA A 51 -3.24 -22.60 5.76
CA ALA A 51 -3.40 -21.50 4.82
C ALA A 51 -3.66 -20.17 5.54
N ARG A 52 -2.87 -19.14 5.21
CA ARG A 52 -3.19 -17.75 5.53
C ARG A 52 -4.38 -17.26 4.71
N CYS A 53 -5.03 -16.18 5.13
CA CYS A 53 -6.19 -15.60 4.45
C CYS A 53 -5.91 -15.34 2.96
N GLY A 54 -4.77 -14.71 2.66
CA GLY A 54 -4.29 -14.49 1.29
C GLY A 54 -5.17 -13.60 0.42
N GLN A 55 -6.20 -12.95 1.01
CA GLN A 55 -7.09 -12.08 0.27
C GLN A 55 -6.32 -10.88 -0.28
N ARG A 56 -6.52 -10.61 -1.57
CA ARG A 56 -6.07 -9.37 -2.21
C ARG A 56 -7.11 -8.28 -2.01
N ASN A 57 -6.66 -7.13 -1.55
CA ASN A 57 -7.45 -5.94 -1.26
C ASN A 57 -6.94 -4.83 -2.17
N GLU A 58 -7.82 -4.33 -3.03
CA GLU A 58 -7.48 -3.38 -4.10
C GLU A 58 -7.27 -1.95 -3.59
N ASP A 59 -7.69 -1.68 -2.36
CA ASP A 59 -7.52 -0.41 -1.68
C ASP A 59 -6.43 -0.51 -0.61
N ILE A 60 -5.25 0.06 -0.92
CA ILE A 60 -4.11 0.15 0.01
C ILE A 60 -4.38 1.07 1.20
N THR A 61 -5.34 1.98 1.11
CA THR A 61 -5.70 2.87 2.21
C THR A 61 -6.57 2.17 3.26
N ASN A 62 -7.41 1.23 2.81
CA ASN A 62 -8.21 0.40 3.69
C ASN A 62 -7.36 -0.71 4.31
N LYS A 63 -7.07 -0.58 5.59
CA LYS A 63 -6.30 -1.56 6.36
C LYS A 63 -7.13 -2.79 6.74
N ILE A 64 -8.44 -2.80 6.54
CA ILE A 64 -9.28 -3.95 6.91
C ILE A 64 -9.43 -4.90 5.72
N CYS A 65 -9.11 -6.17 5.94
CA CYS A 65 -9.26 -7.20 4.92
C CYS A 65 -10.74 -7.43 4.60
N SER A 66 -11.12 -7.31 3.32
CA SER A 66 -12.50 -7.49 2.85
C SER A 66 -13.05 -8.89 3.06
N LYS A 67 -12.19 -9.91 3.14
CA LYS A 67 -12.59 -11.31 3.32
C LYS A 67 -12.74 -11.71 4.80
N CYS A 68 -11.76 -11.39 5.64
CA CYS A 68 -11.75 -11.85 7.03
C CYS A 68 -12.06 -10.77 8.07
N GLY A 69 -12.21 -9.50 7.65
CA GLY A 69 -12.49 -8.37 8.53
C GLY A 69 -11.36 -8.02 9.51
N LYS A 70 -10.18 -8.63 9.35
CA LYS A 70 -9.01 -8.37 10.20
C LYS A 70 -8.19 -7.22 9.65
N GLU A 71 -7.63 -6.45 10.57
CA GLU A 71 -6.70 -5.39 10.25
C GLU A 71 -5.40 -5.96 9.65
N ARG A 72 -4.83 -5.19 8.74
CA ARG A 72 -3.55 -5.43 8.12
C ARG A 72 -2.50 -5.56 9.21
N SER A 73 -1.67 -6.57 9.07
CA SER A 73 -0.72 -6.96 10.10
C SER A 73 0.59 -7.40 9.45
N PHE A 74 1.62 -7.50 10.30
CA PHE A 74 2.95 -7.96 9.92
C PHE A 74 2.89 -9.15 8.95
N GLY A 75 3.72 -9.11 7.93
CA GLY A 75 3.71 -10.13 6.89
C GLY A 75 2.77 -9.87 5.74
N ALA A 76 1.94 -8.82 5.80
CA ALA A 76 1.15 -8.37 4.66
C ALA A 76 2.08 -7.89 3.54
N THR A 77 1.61 -8.01 2.31
CA THR A 77 2.43 -7.69 1.14
C THR A 77 1.66 -6.77 0.21
N ALA A 78 2.33 -5.90 -0.54
CA ALA A 78 1.71 -5.03 -1.52
C ALA A 78 2.43 -5.14 -2.87
N ASP A 79 1.68 -5.02 -3.96
CA ASP A 79 2.21 -5.02 -5.31
C ASP A 79 1.32 -4.18 -6.24
N LEU A 80 1.80 -3.85 -7.44
CA LEU A 80 1.06 -2.99 -8.38
C LEU A 80 -0.11 -3.69 -9.10
N GLY A 81 -0.48 -4.91 -8.70
CA GLY A 81 -1.60 -5.67 -9.28
C GLY A 81 -1.36 -6.22 -10.68
N GLN A 82 -0.39 -5.68 -11.42
CA GLN A 82 0.00 -6.18 -12.74
C GLN A 82 1.01 -7.32 -12.61
N LYS A 83 0.61 -8.51 -13.06
CA LYS A 83 1.57 -9.55 -13.46
C LYS A 83 2.31 -9.01 -14.68
N THR A 84 3.51 -8.47 -14.51
CA THR A 84 4.41 -8.27 -15.63
C THR A 84 4.64 -9.64 -16.27
N SER A 85 4.12 -9.83 -17.48
CA SER A 85 4.24 -11.07 -18.27
C SER A 85 5.69 -11.37 -18.69
N SER A 86 6.62 -10.47 -18.39
CA SER A 86 8.05 -10.65 -18.56
C SER A 86 8.61 -11.58 -17.49
N ARG A 87 8.79 -12.84 -17.87
CA ARG A 87 9.67 -13.80 -17.17
C ARG A 87 10.96 -13.09 -16.75
N GLY A 88 11.18 -12.94 -15.45
CA GLY A 88 12.45 -12.48 -14.89
C GLY A 88 12.47 -11.09 -14.27
N LYS A 89 11.45 -10.25 -14.44
CA LYS A 89 11.32 -9.02 -13.64
C LYS A 89 10.20 -9.22 -12.63
N ARG A 90 10.58 -9.49 -11.37
CA ARG A 90 9.64 -9.36 -10.25
C ARG A 90 9.12 -7.93 -10.30
N GLY A 91 7.83 -7.78 -10.56
CA GLY A 91 7.15 -6.50 -10.39
C GLY A 91 7.45 -5.97 -8.98
N LYS A 92 7.43 -4.65 -8.84
CA LYS A 92 7.70 -3.99 -7.57
C LYS A 92 6.79 -4.52 -6.47
N PHE A 93 7.38 -4.86 -5.34
CA PHE A 93 6.73 -5.56 -4.25
C PHE A 93 7.22 -5.02 -2.92
N TRP A 94 6.30 -4.83 -1.98
CA TRP A 94 6.59 -4.39 -0.63
C TRP A 94 6.05 -5.38 0.40
N PHE A 95 6.72 -5.43 1.54
CA PHE A 95 6.40 -6.25 2.68
C PHE A 95 6.23 -5.35 3.92
N LEU A 96 5.18 -5.59 4.70
CA LEU A 96 4.95 -4.89 5.96
C LEU A 96 5.85 -5.51 7.05
N ALA A 97 6.95 -4.82 7.34
CA ALA A 97 7.99 -5.21 8.29
C ALA A 97 7.66 -4.86 9.75
N GLY A 98 6.68 -3.98 9.99
CA GLY A 98 6.29 -3.64 11.36
C GLY A 98 5.46 -2.37 11.42
N HIS A 99 5.44 -1.78 12.60
CA HIS A 99 4.90 -0.44 12.83
C HIS A 99 5.93 0.36 13.63
N ASP A 100 6.00 1.66 13.37
CA ASP A 100 6.73 2.61 14.22
C ASP A 100 5.98 2.86 15.53
N ASP A 101 6.64 3.52 16.48
CA ASP A 101 6.08 3.88 17.80
C ASP A 101 4.82 4.78 17.69
N ASP A 102 4.69 5.52 16.59
CA ASP A 102 3.51 6.36 16.29
C ASP A 102 2.35 5.58 15.62
N GLY A 103 2.53 4.28 15.38
CA GLY A 103 1.55 3.42 14.69
C GLY A 103 1.62 3.47 13.16
N SER A 104 2.60 4.18 12.58
CA SER A 104 2.83 4.19 11.13
C SER A 104 3.27 2.82 10.62
N GLU A 105 2.79 2.41 9.44
CA GLU A 105 3.15 1.13 8.84
C GLU A 105 4.56 1.18 8.24
N LEU A 106 5.43 0.26 8.67
CA LEU A 106 6.79 0.13 8.16
C LEU A 106 6.82 -0.86 7.00
N TRP A 107 6.82 -0.34 5.78
CA TRP A 107 6.95 -1.14 4.58
C TRP A 107 8.39 -1.16 4.08
N THR A 108 8.79 -2.29 3.49
CA THR A 108 10.10 -2.48 2.87
C THR A 108 9.99 -3.29 1.58
N ASP A 109 10.81 -2.98 0.58
CA ASP A 109 10.98 -3.76 -0.65
C ASP A 109 12.16 -4.75 -0.55
N ASN A 110 12.98 -4.62 0.49
CA ASN A 110 14.04 -5.56 0.83
C ASN A 110 13.43 -6.78 1.52
N PHE A 111 13.28 -7.88 0.79
CA PHE A 111 13.16 -9.19 1.41
C PHE A 111 14.51 -9.51 2.07
N ILE A 112 14.65 -9.19 3.36
CA ILE A 112 15.75 -9.74 4.15
C ILE A 112 15.46 -11.25 4.28
N LEU A 113 15.97 -12.01 3.32
CA LEU A 113 16.33 -13.40 3.50
C LEU A 113 17.73 -13.37 4.14
N ASP A 114 17.77 -13.49 5.46
CA ASP A 114 18.97 -13.98 6.15
C ASP A 114 18.68 -15.44 6.58
#